data_AF-A0A1H7HF19-F1
#
_entry.id   AF-A0A1H7HF19-F1
#
_cell.length_a   1.000
_cell.length_b   1.000
_cell.length_c   1.000
_cell.angle_alpha   90.00
_cell.angle_beta   90.00
_cell.angle_gamma   90.00
#
_symmetry.space_group_name_H-M   'P 1'
#
loop_
_entity.id
_entity.type
_entity.pdbx_description
1 polymer ?
#
loop_
_entity_poly.entity_id
_entity_poly.type
_entity_poly.pdbx_seq_one_letter_code
_entity_poly.pdbx_strand_id
1 'polypeptide(L)'
;MEPIGRRPSAFPSPTSAPRAEARAPAAAPSVKAANTVAQVQRSSFEAPVAQAAAAKPIPGAWRGGPDTPVGKAIAGMISRMRGSDAAGIQLKGDTIESLFTRAILDNKHVSNEQLLAITQVKLEQLATSPEDRAKVLKKVPNARELDVHKFTVAMLASATGLDPKQLSEVCPDLGLTGAPGTPLLYAAEGAGMQRSTALHDFTDYLRGAGIKGMNKAVWGVENRILSAIVSAVGGGRY
;
A
#
# COMPACT_ATOMS: atom_id res chain seq x y z
N MET A 1 71.98 -0.53 4.44
CA MET A 1 72.51 0.79 4.85
C MET A 1 72.01 1.81 3.83
N GLU A 2 71.09 2.69 4.21
CA GLU A 2 70.71 3.92 3.46
C GLU A 2 71.89 4.93 3.46
N PRO A 3 72.03 5.94 2.54
CA PRO A 3 71.05 7.02 2.25
C PRO A 3 71.05 7.56 0.79
N ILE A 4 70.14 8.45 0.33
CA ILE A 4 70.15 9.95 0.28
C ILE A 4 68.92 10.32 -0.60
N GLY A 5 68.07 11.34 -0.42
CA GLY A 5 67.96 12.44 0.54
C GLY A 5 66.85 13.45 0.13
N ARG A 6 66.41 14.25 1.12
CA ARG A 6 65.79 15.61 1.11
C ARG A 6 64.53 15.90 0.25
N ARG A 7 63.30 16.10 0.80
CA ARG A 7 62.66 17.22 1.58
C ARG A 7 61.88 18.26 0.70
N PRO A 8 60.95 19.12 1.21
CA PRO A 8 59.48 18.93 1.34
C PRO A 8 58.62 20.09 0.75
N SER A 9 57.27 20.06 0.87
CA SER A 9 56.33 21.22 1.01
C SER A 9 54.87 20.68 1.14
N ALA A 10 54.06 20.88 2.18
CA ALA A 10 53.56 22.05 2.94
C ALA A 10 52.17 22.58 2.46
N PHE A 11 51.09 22.06 3.08
CA PHE A 11 49.85 22.70 3.59
C PHE A 11 48.95 23.61 2.68
N PRO A 12 47.72 24.03 3.10
CA PRO A 12 46.70 23.44 3.99
C PRO A 12 45.23 23.56 3.45
N SER A 13 44.27 22.96 4.17
CA SER A 13 42.82 23.22 4.09
C SER A 13 42.40 24.55 4.74
N PRO A 14 41.26 25.16 4.37
CA PRO A 14 40.64 26.23 5.16
C PRO A 14 39.43 25.77 5.98
N THR A 15 39.34 26.39 7.16
CA THR A 15 38.38 26.21 8.25
C THR A 15 37.42 27.42 8.33
N SER A 16 36.28 27.20 8.99
CA SER A 16 35.52 28.12 9.88
C SER A 16 34.53 29.16 9.34
N ALA A 17 33.38 29.17 10.02
CA ALA A 17 32.24 30.10 9.98
C ALA A 17 32.53 31.47 10.63
N PRO A 18 31.60 32.44 10.50
CA PRO A 18 31.48 33.52 11.46
C PRO A 18 30.11 33.58 12.17
N ARG A 19 30.14 34.07 13.42
CA ARG A 19 29.04 34.57 14.25
C ARG A 19 29.38 36.02 14.62
N ALA A 20 28.41 36.94 14.55
CA ALA A 20 28.35 38.24 15.23
C ALA A 20 26.92 38.80 15.01
N GLU A 21 26.08 39.09 16.00
CA GLU A 21 26.05 40.14 17.05
C GLU A 21 24.96 41.20 16.72
N ALA A 22 24.30 41.69 17.76
CA ALA A 22 23.05 42.48 17.68
C ALA A 22 23.29 43.98 17.45
N ARG A 23 22.37 44.64 16.71
CA ARG A 23 22.12 46.10 16.83
C ARG A 23 20.75 46.50 16.24
N ALA A 24 19.88 47.09 17.05
CA ALA A 24 18.78 48.00 16.64
C ALA A 24 19.35 49.45 16.56
N PRO A 25 18.74 50.48 15.90
CA PRO A 25 17.31 50.83 15.90
C PRO A 25 16.73 51.43 14.58
N ALA A 26 15.40 51.70 14.58
CA ALA A 26 14.71 52.91 14.07
C ALA A 26 13.40 52.65 13.27
N ALA A 27 12.28 53.07 13.89
CA ALA A 27 11.06 53.70 13.37
C ALA A 27 10.41 53.30 12.01
N ALA A 28 9.23 52.66 12.14
CA ALA A 28 7.90 52.86 11.50
C ALA A 28 7.74 53.77 10.24
N PRO A 29 6.81 53.46 9.31
CA PRO A 29 5.38 53.59 9.61
C PRO A 29 4.48 52.42 9.19
N SER A 30 3.31 52.44 9.83
CA SER A 30 2.17 51.53 9.79
C SER A 30 1.46 51.44 8.44
N VAL A 31 1.05 50.22 8.07
CA VAL A 31 -0.14 50.01 7.23
C VAL A 31 -1.07 49.03 7.94
N LYS A 32 -2.18 49.57 8.45
CA LYS A 32 -3.33 48.83 8.97
C LYS A 32 -4.03 48.14 7.80
N ALA A 33 -4.21 46.83 7.86
CA ALA A 33 -5.30 46.14 7.18
C ALA A 33 -6.19 45.54 8.26
N ALA A 34 -7.37 46.15 8.42
CA ALA A 34 -8.40 45.75 9.34
C ALA A 34 -9.00 44.40 8.91
N ASN A 35 -9.15 43.47 9.85
CA ASN A 35 -10.26 42.52 9.84
C ASN A 35 -10.83 42.47 11.25
N THR A 36 -11.74 43.41 11.48
CA THR A 36 -12.52 43.53 12.69
C THR A 36 -13.47 42.34 12.80
N VAL A 37 -13.35 41.63 13.92
CA VAL A 37 -14.38 40.75 14.45
C VAL A 37 -15.57 41.62 14.87
N ALA A 38 -16.74 41.42 14.28
CA ALA A 38 -18.03 41.90 14.77
C ALA A 38 -19.01 40.73 14.66
N GLN A 39 -19.23 39.99 15.75
CA GLN A 39 -20.30 40.23 16.72
C GLN A 39 -21.70 40.01 16.13
N VAL A 40 -22.09 38.73 16.16
CA VAL A 40 -23.36 38.21 16.69
C VAL A 40 -24.60 39.11 16.51
N GLN A 41 -25.40 38.78 15.49
CA GLN A 41 -26.87 38.94 15.58
C GLN A 41 -27.46 37.60 16.01
N ARG A 42 -27.93 37.55 17.26
CA ARG A 42 -28.81 36.48 17.77
C ARG A 42 -30.19 36.67 17.16
N SER A 43 -30.62 35.73 16.35
CA SER A 43 -32.04 35.50 16.07
C SER A 43 -32.42 34.15 16.66
N SER A 44 -33.30 34.21 17.65
CA SER A 44 -33.74 33.13 18.51
C SER A 44 -34.62 32.14 17.74
N PHE A 45 -34.08 30.96 17.45
CA PHE A 45 -34.85 29.71 17.36
C PHE A 45 -33.96 28.60 17.92
N GLU A 46 -34.29 28.18 19.13
CA GLU A 46 -33.57 27.14 19.87
C GLU A 46 -33.99 25.77 19.29
N ALA A 47 -33.35 25.37 18.20
CA ALA A 47 -33.34 23.98 17.77
C ALA A 47 -32.24 23.26 18.58
N PRO A 48 -32.50 22.06 19.14
CA PRO A 48 -31.44 21.29 19.76
C PRO A 48 -30.43 20.96 18.67
N VAL A 49 -29.26 21.62 18.72
CA VAL A 49 -28.12 21.26 17.90
C VAL A 49 -27.68 19.89 18.41
N ALA A 50 -28.16 18.84 17.75
CA ALA A 50 -27.59 17.53 17.90
C ALA A 50 -26.09 17.70 17.68
N GLN A 51 -25.30 17.48 18.74
CA GLN A 51 -23.88 17.32 18.61
C GLN A 51 -23.70 16.14 17.66
N ALA A 52 -23.49 16.44 16.38
CA ALA A 52 -23.14 15.46 15.39
C ALA A 52 -21.89 14.78 15.94
N ALA A 53 -22.05 13.52 16.38
CA ALA A 53 -20.94 12.71 16.81
C ALA A 53 -19.88 12.82 15.71
N ALA A 54 -18.66 13.22 16.09
CA ALA A 54 -17.56 13.35 15.14
C ALA A 54 -17.51 12.06 14.32
N ALA A 55 -17.89 12.16 13.04
CA ALA A 55 -17.95 11.00 12.16
C ALA A 55 -16.58 10.33 12.23
N LYS A 56 -16.55 9.05 12.64
CA LYS A 56 -15.32 8.27 12.60
C LYS A 56 -14.73 8.47 11.19
N PRO A 57 -13.43 8.81 11.05
CA PRO A 57 -12.83 9.00 9.75
C PRO A 57 -13.15 7.78 8.90
N ILE A 58 -13.90 7.96 7.82
CA ILE A 58 -14.18 6.87 6.90
C ILE A 58 -12.83 6.53 6.27
N PRO A 59 -12.35 5.27 6.36
CA PRO A 59 -11.12 4.87 5.69
C PRO A 59 -11.14 5.29 4.23
N GLY A 60 -10.07 5.93 3.76
CA GLY A 60 -10.02 6.51 2.43
C GLY A 60 -10.96 7.70 2.17
N ALA A 61 -11.44 8.45 3.17
CA ALA A 61 -12.29 9.64 2.95
C ALA A 61 -11.66 10.70 2.02
N TRP A 62 -10.33 10.70 1.90
CA TRP A 62 -9.57 11.58 1.01
C TRP A 62 -9.50 11.06 -0.45
N ARG A 63 -9.92 9.81 -0.71
CA ARG A 63 -9.93 9.19 -2.03
C ARG A 63 -10.94 9.85 -2.97
N GLY A 64 -11.97 10.48 -2.43
CA GLY A 64 -13.06 11.08 -3.19
C GLY A 64 -14.39 10.80 -2.51
N GLY A 65 -15.40 11.59 -2.85
CA GLY A 65 -16.76 11.37 -2.35
C GLY A 65 -17.38 10.08 -2.89
N PRO A 66 -18.47 9.58 -2.27
CA PRO A 66 -19.13 8.34 -2.66
C PRO A 66 -19.62 8.33 -4.11
N ASP A 67 -19.97 9.50 -4.65
CA ASP A 67 -20.49 9.64 -6.02
C ASP A 67 -19.40 9.72 -7.10
N THR A 68 -18.13 9.79 -6.71
CA THR A 68 -17.00 9.83 -7.64
C THR A 68 -16.73 8.45 -8.26
N PRO A 69 -16.08 8.36 -9.45
CA PRO A 69 -15.72 7.08 -10.05
C PRO A 69 -14.92 6.18 -9.10
N VAL A 70 -13.94 6.76 -8.40
CA VAL A 70 -13.12 6.03 -7.42
C VAL A 70 -13.93 5.63 -6.18
N GLY A 71 -14.83 6.49 -5.69
CA GLY A 71 -15.73 6.15 -4.58
C GLY A 71 -16.63 4.95 -4.89
N LYS A 72 -17.23 4.94 -6.09
CA LYS A 72 -18.05 3.81 -6.57
C LYS A 72 -17.22 2.54 -6.77
N ALA A 73 -16.01 2.67 -7.31
CA ALA A 73 -15.10 1.54 -7.46
C ALA A 73 -14.75 0.92 -6.09
N ILE A 74 -14.36 1.74 -5.11
CA ILE A 74 -14.05 1.30 -3.75
C ILE A 74 -15.26 0.61 -3.10
N ALA A 75 -16.45 1.22 -3.19
CA ALA A 75 -17.67 0.63 -2.65
C ALA A 75 -17.95 -0.76 -3.27
N GLY A 76 -17.77 -0.90 -4.58
CA GLY A 76 -17.91 -2.18 -5.27
C GLY A 76 -16.88 -3.22 -4.82
N MET A 77 -15.61 -2.84 -4.66
CA MET A 77 -14.55 -3.73 -4.16
C MET A 77 -14.90 -4.25 -2.75
N ILE A 78 -15.24 -3.34 -1.83
CA ILE A 78 -15.58 -3.68 -0.45
C ILE A 78 -16.83 -4.55 -0.38
N SER A 79 -17.85 -4.24 -1.17
CA SER A 79 -19.07 -5.07 -1.26
C SER A 79 -18.75 -6.50 -1.70
N ARG A 80 -17.86 -6.68 -2.68
CA ARG A 80 -17.42 -8.01 -3.13
C ARG A 80 -16.60 -8.73 -2.06
N MET A 81 -15.72 -8.04 -1.34
CA MET A 81 -14.93 -8.63 -0.25
C MET A 81 -15.84 -9.18 0.84
N ARG A 82 -16.82 -8.39 1.28
CA ARG A 82 -17.81 -8.79 2.30
C ARG A 82 -18.70 -9.94 1.86
N GLY A 83 -19.02 -10.02 0.57
CA GLY A 83 -19.85 -11.07 -0.01
C GLY A 83 -19.08 -12.30 -0.50
N SER A 84 -17.76 -12.34 -0.34
CA SER A 84 -16.94 -13.47 -0.81
C SER A 84 -17.05 -14.68 0.13
N ASP A 85 -16.96 -15.89 -0.43
CA ASP A 85 -16.95 -17.14 0.35
C ASP A 85 -15.77 -17.20 1.35
N ALA A 86 -14.71 -16.44 1.09
CA ALA A 86 -13.52 -16.33 1.94
C ALA A 86 -13.60 -15.17 2.96
N ALA A 87 -14.72 -14.45 3.06
CA ALA A 87 -14.85 -13.29 3.95
C ALA A 87 -14.58 -13.61 5.43
N GLY A 88 -14.85 -14.87 5.85
CA GLY A 88 -14.59 -15.35 7.21
C GLY A 88 -13.14 -15.75 7.48
N ILE A 89 -12.30 -15.89 6.46
CA ILE A 89 -10.89 -16.28 6.63
C ILE A 89 -10.11 -15.10 7.22
N GLN A 90 -9.30 -15.38 8.23
CA GLN A 90 -8.44 -14.39 8.88
C GLN A 90 -6.98 -14.81 8.85
N LEU A 91 -6.11 -13.90 8.41
CA LEU A 91 -4.66 -14.08 8.44
C LEU A 91 -4.05 -13.10 9.43
N LYS A 92 -3.53 -13.60 10.55
CA LYS A 92 -3.00 -12.77 11.67
C LYS A 92 -4.03 -11.74 12.16
N GLY A 93 -5.29 -12.14 12.26
CA GLY A 93 -6.41 -11.29 12.70
C GLY A 93 -6.91 -10.30 11.65
N ASP A 94 -6.30 -10.24 10.46
CA ASP A 94 -6.79 -9.44 9.35
C ASP A 94 -7.77 -10.27 8.50
N THR A 95 -8.95 -9.71 8.24
CA THR A 95 -9.87 -10.16 7.18
C THR A 95 -9.41 -9.60 5.84
N ILE A 96 -10.00 -10.06 4.73
CA ILE A 96 -9.74 -9.50 3.40
C ILE A 96 -10.03 -7.98 3.39
N GLU A 97 -11.17 -7.59 3.95
CA GLU A 97 -11.56 -6.18 4.01
C GLU A 97 -10.62 -5.35 4.89
N SER A 98 -10.26 -5.83 6.08
CA SER A 98 -9.39 -5.05 6.99
C SER A 98 -7.99 -4.89 6.42
N LEU A 99 -7.43 -5.96 5.83
CA LEU A 99 -6.13 -5.91 5.17
C LEU A 99 -6.15 -4.96 3.98
N PHE A 100 -7.12 -5.11 3.08
CA PHE A 100 -7.24 -4.27 1.89
C PHE A 100 -7.44 -2.79 2.26
N THR A 101 -8.31 -2.52 3.23
CA THR A 101 -8.59 -1.15 3.67
C THR A 101 -7.32 -0.49 4.21
N ARG A 102 -6.63 -1.15 5.16
CA ARG A 102 -5.42 -0.60 5.76
C ARG A 102 -4.26 -0.50 4.76
N ALA A 103 -4.02 -1.56 3.99
CA ALA A 103 -2.87 -1.67 3.10
C ALA A 103 -2.98 -0.84 1.82
N ILE A 104 -4.19 -0.73 1.28
CA ILE A 104 -4.46 -0.18 -0.05
C ILE A 104 -5.25 1.12 0.06
N LEU A 105 -6.41 1.11 0.73
CA LEU A 105 -7.30 2.29 0.75
C LEU A 105 -6.76 3.42 1.62
N ASP A 106 -6.23 3.14 2.80
CA ASP A 106 -5.68 4.15 3.70
C ASP A 106 -4.25 4.58 3.34
N ASN A 107 -3.57 3.81 2.48
CA ASN A 107 -2.22 4.08 2.05
C ASN A 107 -2.15 5.23 1.03
N LYS A 108 -1.69 6.41 1.49
CA LYS A 108 -1.53 7.62 0.66
C LYS A 108 -0.59 7.49 -0.54
N HIS A 109 0.22 6.45 -0.59
CA HIS A 109 1.11 6.17 -1.72
C HIS A 109 0.44 5.39 -2.85
N VAL A 110 -0.68 4.71 -2.58
CA VAL A 110 -1.54 4.17 -3.62
C VAL A 110 -2.36 5.33 -4.17
N SER A 111 -2.46 5.50 -5.48
CA SER A 111 -3.21 6.59 -6.12
C SER A 111 -4.63 6.16 -6.51
N ASN A 112 -5.51 7.14 -6.76
CA ASN A 112 -6.87 6.86 -7.22
C ASN A 112 -6.88 6.24 -8.62
N GLU A 113 -5.95 6.65 -9.48
CA GLU A 113 -5.78 6.09 -10.83
C GLU A 113 -5.39 4.62 -10.76
N GLN A 114 -4.53 4.24 -9.80
CA GLN A 114 -4.21 2.83 -9.57
C GLN A 114 -5.45 2.04 -9.12
N LEU A 115 -6.27 2.58 -8.20
CA LEU A 115 -7.51 1.92 -7.78
C LEU A 115 -8.49 1.71 -8.95
N LEU A 116 -8.63 2.72 -9.80
CA LEU A 116 -9.46 2.61 -11.01
C LEU A 116 -8.86 1.62 -12.01
N ALA A 117 -7.54 1.59 -12.18
CA ALA A 117 -6.87 0.63 -13.06
C ALA A 117 -7.06 -0.82 -12.60
N ILE A 118 -7.10 -1.08 -11.28
CA ILE A 118 -7.35 -2.42 -10.74
C ILE A 118 -8.68 -2.98 -11.25
N THR A 119 -9.74 -2.16 -11.36
CA THR A 119 -11.04 -2.64 -11.84
C THR A 119 -11.08 -2.93 -13.34
N GLN A 120 -10.01 -2.62 -14.07
CA GLN A 120 -9.91 -2.84 -15.52
C GLN A 120 -8.99 -4.01 -15.87
N VAL A 121 -8.39 -4.66 -14.86
CA VAL A 121 -7.52 -5.83 -15.04
C VAL A 121 -8.34 -6.99 -15.57
N LYS A 122 -7.82 -7.64 -16.61
CA LYS A 122 -8.40 -8.84 -17.22
C LYS A 122 -7.69 -10.10 -16.72
N LEU A 123 -8.39 -11.23 -16.77
CA LEU A 123 -7.90 -12.51 -16.28
C LEU A 123 -6.58 -12.93 -16.94
N GLU A 124 -6.45 -12.69 -18.25
CA GLU A 124 -5.28 -13.09 -19.04
C GLU A 124 -4.01 -12.34 -18.62
N GLN A 125 -4.16 -11.16 -18.02
CA GLN A 125 -3.04 -10.35 -17.53
C GLN A 125 -2.50 -10.86 -16.18
N LEU A 126 -3.28 -11.68 -15.48
CA LEU A 126 -2.93 -12.27 -14.20
C LEU A 126 -2.49 -13.73 -14.34
N ALA A 127 -2.87 -14.39 -15.43
CA ALA A 127 -2.69 -15.80 -15.64
C ALA A 127 -1.21 -16.25 -15.57
N THR A 128 -0.89 -17.18 -14.65
CA THR A 128 0.40 -17.89 -14.64
C THR A 128 0.50 -18.79 -15.88
N SER A 129 1.69 -19.03 -16.44
CA SER A 129 1.80 -19.88 -17.64
C SER A 129 1.39 -21.33 -17.33
N PRO A 130 0.84 -22.10 -18.30
CA PRO A 130 0.46 -23.49 -18.07
C PRO A 130 1.59 -24.36 -17.51
N GLU A 131 2.83 -24.15 -17.95
CA GLU A 131 4.00 -24.88 -17.47
C GLU A 131 4.27 -24.59 -15.99
N ASP A 132 4.15 -23.33 -15.57
CA ASP A 132 4.38 -22.94 -14.20
C ASP A 132 3.23 -23.35 -13.28
N ARG A 133 1.98 -23.33 -13.76
CA ARG A 133 0.83 -23.92 -13.04
C ARG A 133 1.06 -25.39 -12.72
N ALA A 134 1.54 -26.16 -13.70
CA ALA A 134 1.84 -27.59 -13.50
C ALA A 134 2.94 -27.80 -12.45
N LYS A 135 3.99 -26.96 -12.44
CA LYS A 135 5.05 -27.03 -11.42
C LYS A 135 4.52 -26.72 -10.03
N VAL A 136 3.64 -25.72 -9.90
CA VAL A 136 3.01 -25.34 -8.63
C VAL A 136 2.22 -26.51 -8.08
N LEU A 137 1.29 -27.06 -8.87
CA LEU A 137 0.44 -28.17 -8.43
C LEU A 137 1.21 -29.47 -8.22
N LYS A 138 2.37 -29.65 -8.86
CA LYS A 138 3.27 -30.76 -8.54
C LYS A 138 3.94 -30.61 -7.17
N LYS A 139 4.33 -29.38 -6.79
CA LYS A 139 5.01 -29.10 -5.52
C LYS A 139 4.05 -28.95 -4.34
N VAL A 140 2.90 -28.33 -4.58
CA VAL A 140 1.84 -28.08 -3.59
C VAL A 140 0.50 -28.54 -4.19
N PRO A 141 0.20 -29.86 -4.17
CA PRO A 141 -0.98 -30.42 -4.83
C PRO A 141 -2.31 -29.86 -4.34
N ASN A 142 -2.38 -29.48 -3.06
CA ASN A 142 -3.55 -28.91 -2.41
C ASN A 142 -3.52 -27.37 -2.38
N ALA A 143 -2.71 -26.70 -3.22
CA ALA A 143 -2.52 -25.24 -3.18
C ALA A 143 -3.85 -24.47 -3.13
N ARG A 144 -4.85 -24.90 -3.92
CA ARG A 144 -6.16 -24.24 -4.00
C ARG A 144 -7.04 -24.40 -2.77
N GLU A 145 -6.74 -25.39 -1.92
CA GLU A 145 -7.49 -25.68 -0.71
C GLU A 145 -7.00 -24.85 0.49
N LEU A 146 -5.80 -24.27 0.38
CA LEU A 146 -5.18 -23.48 1.45
C LEU A 146 -5.95 -22.19 1.71
N ASP A 147 -6.08 -21.84 2.99
CA ASP A 147 -6.77 -20.61 3.40
C ASP A 147 -6.07 -19.35 2.88
N VAL A 148 -4.73 -19.32 2.88
CA VAL A 148 -3.96 -18.20 2.32
C VAL A 148 -4.21 -18.03 0.81
N HIS A 149 -4.39 -19.14 0.07
CA HIS A 149 -4.72 -19.09 -1.36
C HIS A 149 -6.13 -18.54 -1.55
N LYS A 150 -7.13 -19.11 -0.87
CA LYS A 150 -8.52 -18.67 -0.94
C LYS A 150 -8.67 -17.20 -0.57
N PHE A 151 -7.97 -16.77 0.49
CA PHE A 151 -7.92 -15.38 0.93
C PHE A 151 -7.34 -14.47 -0.16
N THR A 152 -6.19 -14.83 -0.73
CA THR A 152 -5.51 -14.02 -1.75
C THR A 152 -6.31 -13.93 -3.04
N VAL A 153 -6.86 -15.06 -3.50
CA VAL A 153 -7.76 -15.13 -4.65
C VAL A 153 -8.98 -14.24 -4.42
N ALA A 154 -9.65 -14.37 -3.27
CA ALA A 154 -10.84 -13.57 -2.99
C ALA A 154 -10.53 -12.07 -2.87
N MET A 155 -9.37 -11.69 -2.33
CA MET A 155 -8.92 -10.30 -2.30
C MET A 155 -8.71 -9.74 -3.71
N LEU A 156 -7.99 -10.48 -4.57
CA LEU A 156 -7.69 -10.06 -5.93
C LEU A 156 -8.95 -10.07 -6.82
N ALA A 157 -9.79 -11.11 -6.72
CA ALA A 157 -11.07 -11.20 -7.41
C ALA A 157 -12.02 -10.07 -6.98
N SER A 158 -12.09 -9.76 -5.69
CA SER A 158 -12.93 -8.65 -5.21
C SER A 158 -12.40 -7.30 -5.67
N ALA A 159 -11.09 -7.09 -5.72
CA ALA A 159 -10.52 -5.84 -6.19
C ALA A 159 -10.76 -5.63 -7.69
N THR A 160 -10.55 -6.67 -8.50
CA THR A 160 -10.65 -6.61 -9.97
C THR A 160 -12.07 -6.78 -10.51
N GLY A 161 -12.94 -7.48 -9.77
CA GLY A 161 -14.27 -7.90 -10.24
C GLY A 161 -14.27 -9.20 -11.06
N LEU A 162 -13.15 -9.94 -11.09
CA LEU A 162 -13.03 -11.21 -11.78
C LEU A 162 -13.71 -12.36 -11.00
N ASP A 163 -14.05 -13.44 -11.71
CA ASP A 163 -14.57 -14.65 -11.10
C ASP A 163 -13.49 -15.35 -10.26
N PRO A 164 -13.74 -15.64 -8.96
CA PRO A 164 -12.74 -16.22 -8.07
C PRO A 164 -12.35 -17.66 -8.44
N LYS A 165 -13.26 -18.44 -9.05
CA LYS A 165 -12.95 -19.83 -9.43
C LYS A 165 -12.00 -19.84 -10.63
N GLN A 166 -12.32 -19.06 -11.66
CA GLN A 166 -11.44 -18.88 -12.82
C GLN A 166 -10.07 -18.35 -12.40
N LEU A 167 -10.01 -17.38 -11.49
CA LEU A 167 -8.75 -16.84 -10.98
C LEU A 167 -7.92 -17.88 -10.23
N SER A 168 -8.55 -18.69 -9.36
CA SER A 168 -7.88 -19.81 -8.67
C SER A 168 -7.36 -20.88 -9.64
N GLU A 169 -8.06 -21.09 -10.76
CA GLU A 169 -7.63 -22.03 -11.80
C GLU A 169 -6.36 -21.56 -12.52
N VAL A 170 -6.33 -20.28 -12.92
CA VAL A 170 -5.22 -19.72 -13.71
C VAL A 170 -4.03 -19.22 -12.88
N CYS A 171 -4.23 -18.99 -11.58
CA CYS A 171 -3.21 -18.52 -10.65
C CYS A 171 -3.12 -19.41 -9.39
N PRO A 172 -2.79 -20.72 -9.53
CA PRO A 172 -2.72 -21.64 -8.40
C PRO A 172 -1.60 -21.30 -7.40
N ASP A 173 -0.68 -20.42 -7.78
CA ASP A 173 0.43 -19.95 -6.95
C ASP A 173 0.09 -18.76 -6.05
N LEU A 174 -1.08 -18.14 -6.18
CA LEU A 174 -1.51 -17.08 -5.26
C LEU A 174 -1.53 -17.60 -3.81
N GLY A 175 -0.95 -16.83 -2.90
CA GLY A 175 -0.82 -17.18 -1.48
C GLY A 175 0.33 -18.14 -1.18
N LEU A 176 1.19 -18.47 -2.15
CA LEU A 176 2.37 -19.31 -1.94
C LEU A 176 3.64 -18.45 -1.87
N THR A 177 4.56 -18.83 -0.99
CA THR A 177 5.84 -18.14 -0.90
C THR A 177 6.81 -18.68 -1.95
N GLY A 178 7.33 -17.78 -2.77
CA GLY A 178 8.39 -18.06 -3.74
C GLY A 178 7.87 -18.12 -5.18
N ALA A 179 8.58 -18.80 -6.07
CA ALA A 179 8.25 -18.83 -7.49
C ALA A 179 8.38 -20.22 -8.12
N PRO A 180 7.55 -20.58 -9.11
CA PRO A 180 7.54 -21.91 -9.76
C PRO A 180 8.90 -22.35 -10.31
N GLY A 181 9.72 -21.40 -10.79
CA GLY A 181 11.06 -21.62 -11.32
C GLY A 181 12.18 -21.65 -10.27
N THR A 182 11.87 -21.54 -8.99
CA THR A 182 12.87 -21.46 -7.90
C THR A 182 12.79 -22.68 -6.98
N PRO A 183 13.88 -23.03 -6.25
CA PRO A 183 13.83 -24.09 -5.25
C PRO A 183 12.90 -23.75 -4.07
N LEU A 184 12.62 -22.47 -3.86
CA LEU A 184 11.73 -21.96 -2.82
C LEU A 184 10.31 -21.80 -3.41
N LEU A 185 9.46 -22.82 -3.26
CA LEU A 185 8.02 -22.70 -3.48
C LEU A 185 7.30 -23.54 -2.43
N TYR A 186 6.58 -22.90 -1.52
CA TYR A 186 5.92 -23.57 -0.41
C TYR A 186 4.73 -22.76 0.12
N ALA A 187 3.85 -23.44 0.86
CA ALA A 187 2.80 -22.79 1.64
C ALA A 187 3.38 -22.33 2.99
N ALA A 188 3.34 -21.03 3.27
CA ALA A 188 3.82 -20.52 4.55
C ALA A 188 2.95 -21.03 5.72
N GLU A 189 3.58 -21.48 6.80
CA GLU A 189 2.85 -21.99 7.99
C GLU A 189 2.47 -20.88 8.98
N GLY A 190 3.29 -19.83 9.09
CA GLY A 190 3.07 -18.76 10.05
C GLY A 190 2.04 -17.74 9.56
N ALA A 191 1.02 -17.44 10.38
CA ALA A 191 -0.04 -16.48 10.03
C ALA A 191 0.48 -15.09 9.61
N GLY A 192 1.59 -14.63 10.20
CA GLY A 192 2.23 -13.38 9.79
C GLY A 192 2.87 -13.44 8.41
N MET A 193 3.52 -14.56 8.08
CA MET A 193 4.09 -14.79 6.75
C MET A 193 2.97 -14.95 5.72
N GLN A 194 1.93 -15.74 6.02
CA GLN A 194 0.75 -15.89 5.15
C GLN A 194 0.10 -14.56 4.81
N ARG A 195 -0.13 -13.69 5.81
CA ARG A 195 -0.66 -12.34 5.57
C ARG A 195 0.26 -11.53 4.65
N SER A 196 1.57 -11.59 4.89
CA SER A 196 2.56 -10.85 4.10
C SER A 196 2.66 -11.37 2.66
N THR A 197 2.62 -12.68 2.47
CA THR A 197 2.58 -13.36 1.17
C THR A 197 1.30 -12.99 0.42
N ALA A 198 0.14 -13.06 1.07
CA ALA A 198 -1.14 -12.69 0.45
C ALA A 198 -1.13 -11.26 -0.09
N LEU A 199 -0.64 -10.30 0.71
CA LEU A 199 -0.54 -8.92 0.26
C LEU A 199 0.54 -8.73 -0.81
N HIS A 200 1.68 -9.42 -0.68
CA HIS A 200 2.78 -9.30 -1.65
C HIS A 200 2.33 -9.80 -3.02
N ASP A 201 1.73 -10.98 -3.07
CA ASP A 201 1.16 -11.56 -4.29
C ASP A 201 0.12 -10.65 -4.89
N PHE A 202 -0.80 -10.10 -4.08
CA PHE A 202 -1.78 -9.13 -4.57
C PHE A 202 -1.11 -7.95 -5.29
N THR A 203 -0.10 -7.34 -4.68
CA THR A 203 0.59 -6.19 -5.29
C THR A 203 1.42 -6.59 -6.50
N ASP A 204 2.07 -7.75 -6.47
CA ASP A 204 2.98 -8.20 -7.52
C ASP A 204 2.25 -8.68 -8.77
N TYR A 205 1.09 -9.32 -8.60
CA TYR A 205 0.20 -9.68 -9.69
C TYR A 205 -0.37 -8.44 -10.39
N LEU A 206 -0.80 -7.43 -9.63
CA LEU A 206 -1.27 -6.16 -10.21
C LEU A 206 -0.13 -5.43 -10.94
N ARG A 207 1.09 -5.47 -10.41
CA ARG A 207 2.28 -4.97 -11.11
C ARG A 207 2.50 -5.73 -12.42
N GLY A 208 2.42 -7.06 -12.39
CA GLY A 208 2.53 -7.94 -13.57
C GLY A 208 1.47 -7.62 -14.63
N ALA A 209 0.25 -7.29 -14.20
CA ALA A 209 -0.85 -6.84 -15.06
C ALA A 209 -0.69 -5.41 -15.60
N GLY A 210 0.38 -4.70 -15.23
CA GLY A 210 0.72 -3.38 -15.75
C GLY A 210 0.41 -2.21 -14.81
N ILE A 211 -0.09 -2.46 -13.60
CA ILE A 211 -0.34 -1.41 -12.59
C ILE A 211 0.96 -1.07 -11.88
N LYS A 212 1.75 -0.19 -12.51
CA LYS A 212 3.05 0.25 -12.00
C LYS A 212 2.94 0.97 -10.67
N GLY A 213 3.95 0.82 -9.82
CA GLY A 213 4.08 1.57 -8.56
C GLY A 213 3.31 0.95 -7.38
N MET A 214 2.56 -0.13 -7.59
CA MET A 214 1.81 -0.79 -6.51
C MET A 214 2.75 -1.39 -5.47
N ASN A 215 3.79 -2.11 -5.92
CA ASN A 215 4.81 -2.65 -5.02
C ASN A 215 5.55 -1.53 -4.29
N LYS A 216 5.93 -0.44 -4.99
CA LYS A 216 6.58 0.71 -4.34
C LYS A 216 5.69 1.39 -3.30
N ALA A 217 4.39 1.48 -3.54
CA ALA A 217 3.44 2.09 -2.62
C ALA A 217 3.30 1.30 -1.32
N VAL A 218 3.21 -0.03 -1.41
CA VAL A 218 3.00 -0.91 -0.26
C VAL A 218 4.31 -1.30 0.43
N TRP A 219 5.36 -1.58 -0.33
CA TRP A 219 6.62 -2.13 0.19
C TRP A 219 7.79 -1.13 0.16
N GLY A 220 7.61 0.06 -0.42
CA GLY A 220 8.69 1.06 -0.59
C GLY A 220 9.65 0.77 -1.75
N VAL A 221 9.56 -0.41 -2.36
CA VAL A 221 10.40 -0.86 -3.47
C VAL A 221 9.55 -1.49 -4.56
N GLU A 222 9.85 -1.18 -5.83
CA GLU A 222 9.06 -1.69 -6.97
C GLU A 222 9.51 -3.09 -7.43
N ASN A 223 10.77 -3.44 -7.18
CA ASN A 223 11.34 -4.71 -7.62
C ASN A 223 10.66 -5.89 -6.90
N ARG A 224 10.27 -6.92 -7.66
CA ARG A 224 9.59 -8.13 -7.16
C ARG A 224 10.36 -8.84 -6.05
N ILE A 225 11.67 -9.00 -6.22
CA ILE A 225 12.53 -9.72 -5.26
C ILE A 225 12.74 -8.87 -4.01
N LEU A 226 13.04 -7.59 -4.16
CA LEU A 226 13.24 -6.70 -3.01
C LEU A 226 11.96 -6.54 -2.20
N SER A 227 10.80 -6.41 -2.85
CA SER A 227 9.50 -6.34 -2.16
C SER A 227 9.16 -7.65 -1.45
N ALA A 228 9.52 -8.80 -2.01
CA ALA A 228 9.36 -10.10 -1.34
C ALA A 228 10.23 -10.19 -0.08
N ILE A 229 11.46 -9.68 -0.10
CA ILE A 229 12.33 -9.62 1.09
C ILE A 229 11.73 -8.70 2.16
N VAL A 230 11.28 -7.50 1.77
CA VAL A 230 10.62 -6.56 2.70
C VAL A 230 9.36 -7.18 3.31
N SER A 231 8.56 -7.86 2.50
CA SER A 231 7.38 -8.61 2.95
C SER A 231 7.75 -9.72 3.95
N ALA A 232 8.78 -10.51 3.65
CA ALA A 232 9.21 -11.63 4.50
C ALA A 232 9.70 -11.18 5.88
N VAL A 233 10.34 -10.00 5.99
CA VAL A 233 10.76 -9.44 7.28
C VAL A 233 9.66 -8.64 8.00
N GLY A 234 8.44 -8.62 7.46
CA GLY A 234 7.29 -7.91 8.04
C GLY A 234 7.36 -6.39 7.88
N GLY A 235 8.16 -5.89 6.95
CA GLY A 235 8.20 -4.47 6.58
C GLY A 235 7.04 -4.07 5.68
N GLY A 236 6.93 -2.77 5.39
CA GLY A 236 5.86 -2.20 4.56
C GLY A 236 5.58 -0.75 4.96
N ARG A 237 4.86 -0.01 4.11
CA ARG A 237 4.44 1.38 4.35
C ARG A 237 2.97 1.48 4.75
N TYR A 238 2.44 0.45 5.41
CA TYR A 238 1.01 0.28 5.69
C TYR A 238 0.73 -0.44 7.01
#